data_AF-A0A4U1G7S2-F1
#
_entry.id   AF-A0A4U1G7S2-F1
#
_cell.length_a   1.000
_cell.length_b   1.000
_cell.length_c   1.000
_cell.angle_alpha   90.00
_cell.angle_beta   90.00
_cell.angle_gamma   90.00
#
_symmetry.space_group_name_H-M   'P 1'
#
loop_
_entity.id
_entity.type
_entity.pdbx_description
1 polymer ?
#
loop_
_entity_poly.entity_id
_entity_poly.type
_entity_poly.pdbx_seq_one_letter_code
_entity_poly.pdbx_strand_id
1 'polypeptide(L)'
;MELNDDENNESLYFILEPNAETDIPVHVVFDDAFAAKAYFNRFRTFSDAQILECRLNPGFYTDITRDCYFIQLERNSDVYVISLANDLQRSELAIKEHYFFEGDKICIYLMAPCEEDAVIAARKIRDKAIANSEFVNKPSLGQILGRV
;
A
#
# COMPACT_ATOMS: atom_id res chain seq x y z
N MET A 1 15.88 -7.50 1.86
CA MET A 1 16.15 -8.57 0.87
C MET A 1 14.83 -8.86 0.17
N GLU A 2 14.72 -8.63 -1.14
CA GLU A 2 13.55 -9.07 -1.89
C GLU A 2 13.60 -10.59 -1.99
N LEU A 3 12.65 -11.26 -1.35
CA LEU A 3 12.42 -12.68 -1.57
C LEU A 3 11.43 -12.77 -2.73
N ASN A 4 11.98 -12.72 -3.95
CA ASN A 4 11.21 -13.01 -5.15
C ASN A 4 11.09 -14.53 -5.26
N ASP A 5 9.98 -15.08 -4.79
CA ASP A 5 9.54 -16.41 -5.22
C ASP A 5 8.97 -16.29 -6.64
N ASP A 6 9.87 -16.19 -7.62
CA ASP A 6 9.53 -16.25 -9.04
C ASP A 6 8.91 -17.62 -9.42
N GLU A 7 8.96 -18.60 -8.53
CA GLU A 7 8.48 -19.97 -8.77
C GLU A 7 7.05 -20.25 -8.28
N ASN A 8 6.43 -19.39 -7.48
CA ASN A 8 5.06 -19.62 -6.98
C ASN A 8 4.07 -18.54 -7.46
N ASN A 9 3.50 -18.79 -8.65
CA ASN A 9 2.41 -17.99 -9.25
C ASN A 9 1.04 -18.62 -9.03
N GLU A 10 0.94 -19.61 -8.13
CA GLU A 10 -0.33 -20.25 -7.80
C GLU A 10 -1.29 -19.21 -7.22
N SER A 11 -2.56 -19.31 -7.56
CA SER A 11 -3.61 -18.42 -7.07
C SER A 11 -4.75 -19.23 -6.50
N LEU A 12 -5.27 -18.76 -5.38
CA LEU A 12 -6.48 -19.27 -4.76
C LEU A 12 -7.65 -18.34 -5.08
N TYR A 13 -8.81 -18.93 -5.30
CA TYR A 13 -10.04 -18.24 -5.66
C TYR A 13 -11.05 -18.41 -4.53
N PHE A 14 -11.27 -17.34 -3.78
CA PHE A 14 -12.18 -17.29 -2.65
C PHE A 14 -13.56 -16.86 -3.15
N ILE A 15 -14.60 -17.61 -2.80
CA ILE A 15 -15.98 -17.17 -2.99
C ILE A 15 -16.38 -16.44 -1.71
N LEU A 16 -16.47 -15.11 -1.81
CA LEU A 16 -16.95 -14.29 -0.70
C LEU A 16 -18.46 -14.19 -0.77
N GLU A 17 -19.12 -14.48 0.34
CA GLU A 17 -20.56 -14.36 0.49
C GLU A 17 -20.85 -13.59 1.77
N PRO A 18 -21.49 -12.42 1.70
CA PRO A 18 -21.90 -11.69 2.89
C PRO A 18 -22.95 -12.50 3.66
N ASN A 19 -22.52 -13.26 4.67
CA ASN A 19 -23.42 -14.01 5.54
C ASN A 19 -23.60 -13.26 6.87
N ALA A 20 -24.77 -12.64 7.02
CA ALA A 20 -25.12 -11.88 8.21
C ALA A 20 -25.26 -12.72 9.49
N GLU A 21 -25.35 -14.05 9.37
CA GLU A 21 -25.51 -14.97 10.51
C GLU A 21 -24.17 -15.50 11.04
N THR A 22 -23.17 -15.66 10.17
CA THR A 22 -21.92 -16.34 10.52
C THR A 22 -20.73 -15.39 10.69
N ASP A 23 -20.82 -14.15 10.21
CA ASP A 23 -19.72 -13.16 10.19
C ASP A 23 -18.44 -13.69 9.51
N ILE A 24 -18.55 -14.81 8.78
CA ILE A 24 -17.46 -15.42 8.02
C ILE A 24 -17.68 -15.05 6.54
N PRO A 25 -16.85 -14.16 5.98
CA PRO A 25 -17.06 -13.64 4.64
C PRO A 25 -16.67 -14.63 3.54
N VAL A 26 -15.94 -15.71 3.86
CA VAL A 26 -15.46 -16.72 2.90
C VAL A 26 -16.33 -17.96 2.98
N HIS A 27 -17.01 -18.29 1.88
CA HIS A 27 -17.85 -19.49 1.79
C HIS A 27 -17.04 -20.73 1.40
N VAL A 28 -16.21 -20.62 0.36
CA VAL A 28 -15.41 -21.72 -0.19
C VAL A 28 -14.17 -21.19 -0.91
N VAL A 29 -13.15 -22.03 -1.05
CA VAL A 29 -11.87 -21.71 -1.71
C VAL A 29 -11.57 -22.76 -2.77
N PHE A 30 -11.08 -22.31 -3.94
CA PHE A 30 -10.62 -23.16 -5.03
C PHE A 30 -9.17 -22.83 -5.39
N ASP A 31 -8.42 -23.81 -5.88
CA ASP A 31 -7.10 -23.66 -6.51
C ASP A 31 -7.18 -23.55 -8.04
N ASP A 32 -8.36 -23.77 -8.61
CA ASP A 32 -8.63 -23.68 -10.05
C ASP A 32 -9.70 -22.61 -10.37
N ALA A 33 -9.36 -21.70 -11.29
CA ALA A 33 -10.21 -20.59 -11.69
C ALA A 33 -11.51 -21.05 -12.35
N PHE A 34 -11.45 -22.17 -13.10
CA PHE A 34 -12.59 -22.68 -13.85
C PHE A 34 -13.61 -23.34 -12.91
N ALA A 35 -13.14 -24.11 -11.93
CA ALA A 35 -13.93 -24.68 -10.85
C ALA A 35 -14.61 -23.58 -10.02
N ALA A 36 -13.88 -22.53 -9.64
CA ALA A 36 -14.44 -21.37 -8.94
C ALA A 36 -15.58 -20.71 -9.72
N LYS A 37 -15.36 -20.44 -11.01
CA LYS A 37 -16.40 -19.87 -11.90
C LYS A 37 -17.59 -20.80 -12.09
N ALA A 38 -17.36 -22.11 -12.23
CA ALA A 38 -18.42 -23.10 -12.38
C ALA A 38 -19.30 -23.17 -11.12
N TYR A 39 -18.67 -23.18 -9.94
CA TYR A 39 -19.36 -23.12 -8.65
C TYR A 39 -20.16 -21.82 -8.53
N PHE A 40 -19.52 -20.67 -8.72
CA PHE A 40 -20.15 -19.36 -8.64
C PHE A 40 -21.37 -19.23 -9.56
N ASN A 41 -21.26 -19.67 -10.82
CA ASN A 41 -22.36 -19.61 -11.78
C ASN A 41 -23.53 -20.54 -11.41
N ARG A 42 -23.25 -21.69 -10.78
CA ARG A 42 -24.27 -22.63 -10.33
C ARG A 42 -25.07 -22.09 -9.16
N PHE A 43 -24.43 -21.37 -8.25
CA PHE A 43 -25.02 -20.84 -7.02
C PHE A 43 -25.30 -19.33 -7.08
N ARG A 44 -25.53 -18.79 -8.29
CA ARG A 44 -25.93 -17.40 -8.60
C ARG A 44 -27.17 -16.86 -7.85
N THR A 45 -27.76 -17.66 -6.98
CA THR A 45 -28.91 -17.34 -6.12
C THR A 45 -28.57 -16.36 -5.00
N PHE A 46 -27.30 -16.11 -4.70
CA PHE A 46 -26.87 -15.14 -3.67
C PHE A 46 -26.44 -13.84 -4.35
N SER A 47 -27.20 -12.77 -4.15
CA SER A 47 -27.17 -11.52 -4.94
C SER A 47 -25.83 -10.77 -4.90
N ASP A 48 -24.98 -11.05 -3.91
CA ASP A 48 -23.79 -10.25 -3.61
C ASP A 48 -22.53 -11.11 -3.46
N ALA A 49 -22.57 -12.37 -3.92
CA ALA A 49 -21.37 -13.20 -3.92
C ALA A 49 -20.33 -12.65 -4.90
N GLN A 50 -19.05 -12.75 -4.56
CA GLN A 50 -17.94 -12.33 -5.42
C GLN A 50 -16.81 -13.36 -5.41
N ILE A 51 -16.06 -13.46 -6.52
CA ILE A 51 -14.84 -14.26 -6.58
C ILE A 51 -13.65 -13.31 -6.33
N LEU A 52 -12.92 -13.54 -5.24
CA LEU A 52 -11.66 -12.87 -4.97
C LEU A 52 -10.51 -13.81 -5.34
N GLU A 53 -9.68 -13.38 -6.29
CA GLU A 53 -8.43 -14.04 -6.64
C GLU A 53 -7.31 -13.53 -5.73
N CYS A 54 -6.58 -14.44 -5.09
CA CYS A 54 -5.42 -14.12 -4.27
C CYS A 54 -4.24 -14.98 -4.68
N ARG A 55 -3.09 -14.34 -4.90
CA ARG A 55 -1.84 -15.04 -5.14
C ARG A 55 -1.39 -15.76 -3.87
N LEU A 56 -1.03 -17.04 -4.03
CA LEU A 56 -0.43 -17.84 -2.97
C LEU A 56 1.04 -17.43 -2.80
N ASN A 57 1.47 -17.25 -1.55
CA ASN A 57 2.83 -16.83 -1.20
C ASN A 57 3.33 -15.65 -2.05
N PRO A 58 2.62 -14.51 -2.05
CA PRO A 58 3.08 -13.35 -2.80
C PRO A 58 4.50 -12.98 -2.32
N GLY A 59 5.37 -12.63 -3.26
CA GLY A 59 6.70 -12.12 -2.92
C GLY A 59 6.56 -10.96 -1.93
N PHE A 60 7.28 -11.04 -0.83
CA PHE A 60 7.26 -10.03 0.21
C PHE A 60 8.65 -9.44 0.40
N TYR A 61 8.69 -8.14 0.62
CA TYR A 61 9.91 -7.46 1.00
C TYR A 61 10.08 -7.56 2.51
N THR A 62 11.20 -8.14 2.95
CA THR A 62 11.62 -8.07 4.35
C THR A 62 13.04 -7.54 4.44
N ASP A 63 13.23 -6.48 5.19
CA ASP A 63 14.54 -5.97 5.58
C ASP A 63 14.52 -5.64 7.07
N ILE A 64 14.95 -6.60 7.88
CA ILE A 64 15.01 -6.47 9.35
C ILE A 64 16.02 -5.41 9.82
N THR A 65 16.84 -4.88 8.90
CA THR A 65 17.84 -3.85 9.24
C THR A 65 17.31 -2.45 9.02
N ARG A 66 16.06 -2.30 8.58
CA ARG A 66 15.44 -1.00 8.28
C ARG A 66 14.06 -0.92 8.90
N ASP A 67 13.77 0.24 9.46
CA ASP A 67 12.44 0.60 9.90
C ASP A 67 11.76 1.50 8.87
N CYS A 68 10.42 1.49 8.89
CA CYS A 68 9.60 2.38 8.07
C CYS A 68 9.37 3.69 8.82
N TYR A 69 9.87 4.78 8.25
CA TYR A 69 9.71 6.12 8.81
C TYR A 69 8.74 6.94 7.96
N PHE A 70 7.87 7.67 8.64
CA PHE A 70 7.11 8.78 8.08
C PHE A 70 7.78 10.08 8.45
N ILE A 71 8.12 10.89 7.45
CA ILE A 71 8.77 12.18 7.64
C ILE A 71 7.96 13.27 6.94
N GLN A 72 7.66 14.33 7.67
CA GLN A 72 7.10 15.56 7.13
C GLN A 72 8.18 16.64 7.14
N LEU A 73 8.48 17.21 5.98
CA LEU A 73 9.44 18.29 5.81
C LEU A 73 8.74 19.53 5.29
N GLU A 74 9.08 20.69 5.85
CA GLU A 74 8.69 21.97 5.27
C GLU A 74 9.47 22.26 3.98
N ARG A 75 8.83 22.93 3.02
CA ARG A 75 9.43 23.27 1.73
C ARG A 75 10.72 24.08 1.84
N ASN A 76 10.75 25.07 2.73
CA ASN A 76 11.83 26.08 2.79
C ASN A 76 12.57 26.08 4.13
N SER A 77 12.48 25.00 4.89
CA SER A 77 12.95 24.94 6.27
C SER A 77 13.49 23.55 6.59
N ASP A 78 14.40 23.49 7.56
CA ASP A 78 14.96 22.23 8.07
C ASP A 78 14.11 21.61 9.19
N VAL A 79 12.98 22.23 9.51
CA VAL A 79 12.01 21.69 10.46
C VAL A 79 11.37 20.43 9.87
N TYR A 80 11.39 19.35 10.66
CA TYR A 80 10.75 18.09 10.31
C TYR A 80 9.99 17.49 11.49
N VAL A 81 9.00 16.67 11.15
CA VAL A 81 8.34 15.75 12.08
C VAL A 81 8.64 14.34 11.59
N ILE A 82 9.04 13.45 12.50
CA ILE A 82 9.34 12.06 12.19
C ILE A 82 8.55 11.14 13.13
N SER A 83 8.07 10.02 12.59
CA SER A 83 7.43 8.96 13.36
C SER A 83 7.63 7.60 12.68
N LEU A 84 7.67 6.53 13.47
CA LEU A 84 7.63 5.17 12.94
C LEU A 84 6.25 4.83 12.38
N ALA A 85 6.23 4.14 11.23
CA ALA A 85 5.03 3.67 10.57
C ALA A 85 4.99 2.14 10.59
N ASN A 86 4.15 1.57 11.45
CA ASN A 86 4.18 0.14 11.78
C ASN A 86 3.07 -0.68 11.10
N ASP A 87 2.50 -0.19 10.00
CA ASP A 87 1.49 -0.92 9.23
C ASP A 87 1.99 -1.29 7.83
N LEU A 88 1.37 -2.32 7.28
CA LEU A 88 1.73 -2.89 5.98
C LEU A 88 1.59 -1.85 4.86
N GLN A 89 0.50 -1.08 4.86
CA GLN A 89 0.19 -0.13 3.80
C GLN A 89 1.26 0.97 3.70
N ARG A 90 1.69 1.54 4.84
CA ARG A 90 2.75 2.55 4.87
C ARG A 90 4.11 1.98 4.50
N SER A 91 4.41 0.76 4.91
CA SER A 91 5.64 0.06 4.51
C SER A 91 5.70 -0.18 3.00
N GLU A 92 4.59 -0.53 2.36
CA GLU A 92 4.53 -0.64 0.90
C GLU A 92 4.75 0.70 0.18
N LEU A 93 4.21 1.78 0.73
CA LEU A 93 4.46 3.14 0.20
C LEU A 93 5.93 3.53 0.35
N ALA A 94 6.56 3.16 1.47
CA ALA A 94 7.97 3.41 1.73
C ALA A 94 8.89 2.67 0.73
N ILE A 95 8.59 1.41 0.42
CA ILE A 95 9.34 0.61 -0.57
C ILE A 95 9.22 1.23 -1.97
N LYS A 96 8.06 1.80 -2.30
CA LYS A 96 7.82 2.48 -3.59
C LYS A 96 8.38 3.91 -3.64
N GLU A 97 9.10 4.34 -2.61
CA GLU A 97 9.61 5.72 -2.45
C GLU A 97 8.51 6.76 -2.63
N HIS A 98 7.30 6.45 -2.17
CA HIS A 98 6.14 7.31 -2.36
C HIS A 98 6.19 8.53 -1.44
N TYR A 99 5.85 9.68 -2.00
CA TYR A 99 5.65 10.93 -1.26
C TYR A 99 4.45 11.70 -1.80
N PHE A 100 3.92 12.58 -0.97
CA PHE A 100 2.81 13.46 -1.31
C PHE A 100 2.96 14.82 -0.63
N PHE A 101 2.16 15.79 -1.05
CA PHE A 101 2.19 17.13 -0.48
C PHE A 101 0.96 17.39 0.40
N GLU A 102 1.19 18.02 1.55
CA GLU A 102 0.16 18.49 2.47
C GLU A 102 0.40 19.98 2.76
N GLY A 103 -0.23 20.83 1.95
CA GLY A 103 0.05 22.27 1.95
C GLY A 103 1.49 22.55 1.53
N ASP A 104 2.24 23.27 2.36
CA ASP A 104 3.66 23.59 2.15
C ASP A 104 4.63 22.50 2.65
N LYS A 105 4.10 21.34 3.05
CA LYS A 105 4.89 20.20 3.52
C LYS A 105 4.95 19.10 2.48
N ILE A 106 6.10 18.45 2.38
CA ILE A 106 6.25 17.16 1.71
C ILE A 106 6.22 16.06 2.78
N CYS A 107 5.38 15.06 2.56
CA CYS A 107 5.19 13.91 3.43
C CYS A 107 5.74 12.69 2.72
N ILE A 108 6.68 12.00 3.35
CA ILE A 108 7.49 10.95 2.72
C ILE A 108 7.45 9.71 3.61
N TYR A 109 7.18 8.56 2.99
CA TYR A 109 7.41 7.25 3.61
C TYR A 109 8.71 6.69 3.04
N LEU A 110 9.61 6.19 3.89
CA LEU A 110 10.84 5.55 3.43
C LEU A 110 11.37 4.53 4.44
N MET A 111 12.12 3.55 3.93
CA MET A 111 12.81 2.54 4.73
C MET A 111 14.26 2.98 5.02
N ALA A 112 14.64 3.07 6.29
CA ALA A 112 15.99 3.49 6.70
C ALA A 112 16.49 2.71 7.93
N PRO A 113 17.81 2.57 8.13
CA PRO A 113 18.36 1.83 9.27
C PRO A 113 18.24 2.61 10.60
N CYS A 114 18.10 3.93 10.55
CA CYS A 114 17.88 4.79 11.71
C CYS A 114 17.21 6.11 11.31
N GLU A 115 16.78 6.89 12.30
CA GLU A 115 16.13 8.18 12.11
C GLU A 115 17.02 9.19 11.37
N GLU A 116 18.32 9.26 11.67
CA GLU A 116 19.23 10.20 11.02
C GLU A 116 19.34 9.95 9.52
N ASP A 117 19.52 8.69 9.13
CA ASP A 117 19.58 8.29 7.72
C ASP A 117 18.24 8.54 7.01
N ALA A 118 17.14 8.35 7.73
CA ALA A 118 15.80 8.63 7.23
C ALA A 118 15.64 10.10 6.86
N VAL A 119 16.05 11.01 7.76
CA VAL A 119 15.98 12.46 7.54
C VAL A 119 16.88 12.90 6.37
N ILE A 120 18.08 12.33 6.25
CA ILE A 120 18.99 12.62 5.12
C ILE A 120 18.36 12.20 3.79
N ALA A 121 17.76 11.01 3.72
CA ALA A 121 17.08 10.52 2.52
C ALA A 121 15.86 11.38 2.18
N ALA A 122 15.02 11.71 3.16
CA ALA A 122 13.85 12.55 3.00
C ALA A 122 14.19 13.95 2.44
N ARG A 123 15.29 14.55 2.90
CA ARG A 123 15.77 15.85 2.39
C ARG A 123 16.17 15.77 0.92
N LYS A 124 16.85 14.70 0.49
CA LYS A 124 17.19 14.50 -0.93
C LYS A 124 15.93 14.43 -1.81
N ILE A 125 14.88 13.76 -1.34
CA ILE A 125 13.59 13.68 -2.04
C ILE A 125 12.95 15.07 -2.13
N ARG A 126 12.88 15.81 -1.02
CA ARG A 126 12.37 17.19 -0.99
C ARG A 126 13.12 18.08 -1.98
N ASP A 127 14.44 18.08 -1.93
CA ASP A 127 15.28 18.97 -2.75
C ASP A 127 15.11 18.68 -4.25
N LYS A 128 14.96 17.40 -4.61
CA LYS A 128 14.61 16.96 -5.97
C LYS A 128 13.22 17.43 -6.38
N ALA A 129 12.21 17.28 -5.52
CA ALA A 129 10.84 17.73 -5.78
C ALA A 129 10.76 19.27 -5.96
N ILE A 130 11.55 20.03 -5.19
CA ILE A 130 11.68 21.48 -5.34
C ILE A 130 12.34 21.84 -6.68
N ALA A 131 13.45 21.18 -7.03
CA ALA A 131 14.15 21.41 -8.30
C ALA A 131 13.24 21.12 -9.51
N ASN A 132 12.36 20.12 -9.40
CA ASN A 132 11.38 19.77 -10.42
C ASN A 132 10.12 20.67 -10.42
N SER A 133 10.04 21.67 -9.55
CA SER A 133 8.87 22.56 -9.39
C SER A 133 7.56 21.82 -9.07
N GLU A 134 7.63 20.65 -8.42
CA GLU A 134 6.47 19.80 -8.14
C GLU A 134 5.51 20.43 -7.10
N PHE A 135 6.04 21.27 -6.20
CA PHE A 135 5.24 22.07 -5.26
C PHE A 135 4.34 23.12 -5.94
N VAL A 136 4.64 23.51 -7.18
CA VAL A 136 3.89 24.55 -7.92
C VAL A 136 2.73 23.92 -8.71
N ASN A 137 2.78 22.61 -8.94
CA ASN A 137 1.91 21.90 -9.87
C ASN A 137 1.18 20.73 -9.18
N LYS A 138 0.31 20.98 -8.18
CA LYS A 138 -1.02 20.32 -8.03
C LYS A 138 -1.73 20.63 -6.70
N PRO A 139 -3.07 20.47 -6.67
CA PRO A 139 -3.94 21.01 -5.64
C PRO A 139 -3.98 20.15 -4.37
N SER A 140 -4.40 20.77 -3.27
CA SER A 140 -4.65 20.13 -1.96
C SER A 140 -5.51 18.86 -2.08
N LEU A 141 -5.25 17.87 -1.22
CA LEU A 141 -6.00 16.61 -1.03
C LEU A 141 -7.54 16.73 -1.11
N GLY A 142 -8.12 17.87 -0.72
CA GLY A 142 -9.55 18.17 -0.87
C GLY A 142 -10.08 18.24 -2.31
N GLN A 143 -9.22 18.31 -3.33
CA GLN A 143 -9.63 18.20 -4.74
C GLN A 143 -9.55 16.76 -5.27
N ILE A 144 -8.80 15.86 -4.61
CA ILE A 144 -8.64 14.46 -5.02
C ILE A 144 -9.76 13.59 -4.43
N LEU A 145 -10.25 13.93 -3.23
CA LEU A 145 -11.25 13.11 -2.52
C LEU A 145 -12.71 13.42 -2.82
N GLY A 146 -12.99 14.37 -3.73
CA GLY A 146 -14.37 14.72 -4.10
C GLY A 146 -15.13 15.40 -2.95
N ARG A 147 -15.84 16.48 -3.28
CA ARG A 147 -16.94 16.93 -2.44
C ARG A 147 -17.98 15.80 -2.41
N VAL A 148 -18.23 15.26 -1.23
CA VAL A 148 -19.55 14.72 -0.86
C VAL A 148 -20.14 15.68 0.16
#